data_AF-A0A6L8E6U4-F1
#
_entry.id   AF-A0A6L8E6U4-F1
#
_cell.length_a   1.000
_cell.length_b   1.000
_cell.length_c   1.000
_cell.angle_alpha   90.00
_cell.angle_beta   90.00
_cell.angle_gamma   90.00
#
_symmetry.space_group_name_H-M   'P 1'
#
loop_
_entity.id
_entity.type
_entity.pdbx_description
1 polymer ?
#
loop_
_entity_poly.entity_id
_entity_poly.type
_entity_poly.pdbx_seq_one_letter_code
_entity_poly.pdbx_strand_id
1 'polypeptide(L)'
;MVHERLDETRWRGLLEELRGICLELPEASETLNFGNPWFRAGRRPFAIFSVRDAVPGISFRADPFARELLLDDERYVPTPYLHQHGWVTLRLEEPVDWDEVEEHLLDSYRLQALKRMLRALDD
;
A
#
# COMPACT_ATOMS: atom_id res chain seq x y z
N MET A 1 -19.07 -0.02 -11.16
CA MET A 1 -17.68 0.13 -11.60
C MET A 1 -17.05 -1.26 -11.57
N VAL A 2 -16.90 -1.88 -12.74
CA VAL A 2 -16.27 -3.20 -12.85
C VAL A 2 -14.80 -2.98 -12.52
N HIS A 3 -14.34 -3.48 -11.37
CA HIS A 3 -12.92 -3.53 -11.12
C HIS A 3 -12.41 -4.58 -12.10
N GLU A 4 -11.70 -4.13 -13.14
CA GLU A 4 -11.01 -5.04 -14.05
C GLU A 4 -10.14 -5.94 -13.18
N ARG A 5 -10.37 -7.25 -13.26
CA ARG A 5 -9.65 -8.22 -12.44
C ARG A 5 -8.17 -8.02 -12.76
N LEU A 6 -7.36 -7.77 -11.74
CA LEU A 6 -5.92 -7.62 -11.91
C LEU A 6 -5.40 -8.79 -12.75
N ASP A 7 -4.82 -8.49 -13.90
CA ASP A 7 -4.00 -9.47 -14.61
C ASP A 7 -2.71 -9.63 -13.83
N GLU A 8 -2.72 -10.57 -12.89
CA GLU A 8 -1.58 -10.94 -12.06
C GLU A 8 -0.35 -11.32 -12.91
N THR A 9 -0.51 -11.66 -14.18
CA THR A 9 0.59 -12.05 -15.06
C THR A 9 1.41 -10.84 -15.48
N ARG A 10 0.76 -9.70 -15.77
CA ARG A 10 1.43 -8.48 -16.26
C ARG A 10 2.20 -7.77 -15.14
N TRP A 11 1.67 -7.80 -13.93
CA TRP A 11 2.22 -7.06 -12.78
C TRP A 11 2.81 -7.97 -11.70
N ARG A 12 3.12 -9.21 -12.07
CA ARG A 12 3.61 -10.23 -11.14
C ARG A 12 4.81 -9.76 -10.34
N GLY A 13 5.83 -9.21 -11.01
CA GLY A 13 7.05 -8.74 -10.36
C GLY A 13 6.77 -7.66 -9.32
N LEU A 14 6.02 -6.62 -9.68
CA LEU A 14 5.64 -5.56 -8.73
C LEU A 14 4.87 -6.10 -7.52
N LEU A 15 3.95 -7.05 -7.75
CA LEU A 15 3.18 -7.65 -6.67
C LEU A 15 4.04 -8.58 -5.78
N GLU A 16 5.03 -9.27 -6.36
CA GLU A 16 5.97 -10.13 -5.62
C GLU A 16 6.90 -9.31 -4.72
N GLU A 17 7.45 -8.19 -5.22
CA GLU A 17 8.24 -7.25 -4.41
C GLU A 17 7.41 -6.66 -3.26
N LEU A 18 6.20 -6.19 -3.56
CA LEU A 18 5.28 -5.67 -2.54
C LEU A 18 4.93 -6.72 -1.47
N ARG A 19 4.77 -7.99 -1.89
CA ARG A 19 4.52 -9.11 -0.96
C ARG A 19 5.73 -9.37 -0.07
N GLY A 20 6.95 -9.32 -0.62
CA GLY A 20 8.19 -9.44 0.13
C GLY A 20 8.22 -8.45 1.30
N ILE A 21 7.99 -7.17 1.00
CA ILE A 21 7.96 -6.11 2.02
C ILE A 21 6.81 -6.31 3.01
N CYS A 22 5.58 -6.44 2.51
CA CYS A 22 4.39 -6.42 3.37
C CYS A 22 4.28 -7.64 4.29
N LEU A 23 4.70 -8.83 3.83
CA LEU A 23 4.47 -10.08 4.55
C LEU A 23 5.59 -10.42 5.55
N GLU A 24 6.71 -9.70 5.51
CA GLU A 24 7.74 -9.76 6.56
C GLU A 24 7.32 -9.02 7.82
N LEU A 25 6.37 -8.07 7.72
CA LEU A 25 5.90 -7.29 8.85
C LEU A 25 5.11 -8.16 9.86
N PRO A 26 5.25 -7.92 11.18
CA PRO A 26 4.63 -8.77 12.19
C PRO A 26 3.10 -8.88 12.05
N GLU A 27 2.57 -10.10 12.12
CA GLU A 27 1.13 -10.38 11.97
C GLU A 27 0.50 -9.79 10.69
N ALA A 28 1.31 -9.55 9.65
CA ALA A 28 0.81 -9.10 8.37
C ALA A 28 0.13 -10.23 7.59
N SER A 29 -0.89 -9.90 6.81
CA SER A 29 -1.59 -10.87 5.96
C SER A 29 -2.12 -10.23 4.67
N GLU A 30 -2.19 -11.03 3.61
CA GLU A 30 -2.82 -10.66 2.35
C GLU A 30 -4.27 -11.16 2.29
N THR A 31 -5.17 -10.31 1.80
CA THR A 31 -6.57 -10.64 1.50
C THR A 31 -6.95 -10.11 0.13
N LEU A 32 -7.83 -10.81 -0.58
CA LEU A 32 -8.37 -10.33 -1.85
C LEU A 32 -9.68 -9.57 -1.61
N ASN A 33 -9.69 -8.27 -1.86
CA ASN A 33 -10.87 -7.41 -1.71
C ASN A 33 -11.16 -6.65 -2.99
N PHE A 34 -12.39 -6.78 -3.50
CA PHE A 34 -12.82 -6.15 -4.75
C PHE A 34 -11.85 -6.43 -5.93
N GLY A 35 -11.25 -7.63 -5.96
CA GLY A 35 -10.31 -8.04 -7.01
C GLY A 35 -8.89 -7.50 -6.85
N ASN A 36 -8.57 -6.84 -5.73
CA ASN A 36 -7.25 -6.27 -5.44
C ASN A 36 -6.61 -6.94 -4.20
N PRO A 37 -5.29 -7.20 -4.20
CA PRO A 37 -4.53 -7.57 -3.00
C PRO A 37 -4.54 -6.45 -1.96
N TRP A 38 -4.95 -6.78 -0.75
CA TRP A 38 -4.96 -5.89 0.41
C TRP A 38 -4.10 -6.50 1.51
N PHE A 39 -3.14 -5.73 2.00
CA PHE A 39 -2.26 -6.13 3.09
C PHE A 39 -2.74 -5.52 4.41
N ARG A 40 -2.70 -6.31 5.47
CA ARG A 40 -3.32 -5.99 6.77
C ARG A 40 -2.37 -6.22 7.91
N ALA A 41 -2.28 -5.27 8.84
CA ALA A 41 -1.69 -5.43 10.16
C ALA A 41 -2.77 -6.02 11.09
N GLY A 42 -2.74 -7.33 11.28
CA GLY A 42 -3.85 -8.08 11.89
C GLY A 42 -5.15 -7.87 11.10
N ARG A 43 -6.08 -7.07 11.62
CA ARG A 43 -7.38 -6.81 10.97
C ARG A 43 -7.41 -5.52 10.13
N ARG A 44 -6.44 -4.62 10.32
CA ARG A 44 -6.49 -3.26 9.76
C ARG A 44 -5.66 -3.17 8.49
N PRO A 45 -6.23 -2.71 7.36
CA PRO A 45 -5.49 -2.62 6.11
C PRO A 45 -4.50 -1.45 6.14
N PHE A 46 -3.30 -1.69 5.61
CA PHE A 46 -2.24 -0.68 5.52
C PHE A 46 -1.72 -0.51 4.08
N ALA A 47 -1.89 -1.50 3.21
CA ALA A 47 -1.51 -1.38 1.80
C ALA A 47 -2.51 -2.05 0.85
N ILE A 48 -2.63 -1.53 -0.36
CA ILE A 48 -3.48 -2.07 -1.43
C ILE A 48 -2.71 -1.98 -2.75
N PHE A 49 -2.58 -3.09 -3.46
CA PHE A 49 -2.13 -3.08 -4.85
C PHE A 49 -3.35 -2.97 -5.77
N SER A 50 -3.35 -1.99 -6.67
CA SER A 50 -4.44 -1.81 -7.62
C SER A 50 -3.94 -1.28 -8.96
N VAL A 51 -4.69 -1.56 -10.02
CA VAL A 51 -4.42 -1.00 -11.35
C VAL A 51 -5.59 -0.12 -11.74
N ARG A 52 -5.28 1.10 -12.18
CA ARG A 52 -6.25 2.07 -12.68
C ARG A 52 -5.76 2.62 -14.00
N ASP A 53 -6.61 2.59 -15.02
CA ASP A 53 -6.29 3.10 -16.35
C ASP A 53 -4.96 2.53 -16.92
N ALA A 54 -4.76 1.21 -16.71
CA ALA A 54 -3.54 0.47 -17.05
C ALA A 54 -2.25 0.88 -16.30
N VAL A 55 -2.35 1.73 -15.27
CA VAL A 55 -1.25 2.14 -14.40
C VAL A 55 -1.34 1.40 -13.05
N PRO A 56 -0.32 0.62 -12.67
CA PRO A 56 -0.26 0.01 -11.34
C PRO A 56 0.01 1.07 -10.27
N GLY A 57 -0.52 0.85 -9.07
CA GLY A 57 -0.32 1.76 -7.95
C GLY A 57 -0.45 1.06 -6.60
N ILE A 58 0.29 1.58 -5.62
CA ILE A 58 0.26 1.14 -4.24
C ILE A 58 -0.45 2.21 -3.43
N SER A 59 -1.57 1.83 -2.81
CA SER A 59 -2.26 2.72 -1.88
C SER A 59 -1.88 2.38 -0.45
N PHE A 60 -1.57 3.39 0.35
CA PHE A 60 -1.18 3.23 1.75
C PHE A 60 -1.73 4.38 2.60
N ARG A 61 -1.70 4.23 3.92
CA ARG A 61 -2.12 5.29 4.85
C ARG A 61 -0.94 6.18 5.18
N ALA A 62 -1.19 7.48 5.12
CA ALA A 62 -0.31 8.51 5.62
C ALA A 62 -1.02 9.27 6.74
N ASP A 63 -0.26 9.79 7.71
CA ASP A 63 -0.81 10.78 8.64
C ASP A 63 -1.17 12.09 7.90
N PRO A 64 -1.94 13.00 8.50
CA PRO A 64 -2.39 14.20 7.81
C PRO A 64 -1.26 15.07 7.25
N PHE A 65 -0.13 15.18 7.96
CA PHE A 65 0.99 16.02 7.53
C PHE A 65 1.75 15.36 6.37
N ALA A 66 2.11 14.08 6.51
CA ALA A 66 2.76 13.34 5.42
C ALA A 66 1.87 13.30 4.17
N ARG A 67 0.55 13.13 4.34
CA ARG A 67 -0.40 13.13 3.21
C ARG A 67 -0.39 14.45 2.45
N GLU A 68 -0.36 15.59 3.14
CA GLU A 68 -0.30 16.90 2.48
C GLU A 68 0.98 17.04 1.66
N LEU A 69 2.13 16.68 2.24
CA LEU A 69 3.41 16.74 1.55
C LEU A 69 3.48 15.80 0.33
N LEU A 70 2.99 14.56 0.47
CA LEU A 70 3.00 13.58 -0.63
C LEU A 70 2.13 14.07 -1.81
N LEU A 71 1.00 14.72 -1.53
CA LEU A 71 0.11 15.22 -2.57
C LEU A 71 0.62 16.45 -3.32
N ASP A 72 1.74 17.04 -2.90
CA ASP A 72 2.45 18.07 -3.68
C ASP A 72 3.30 17.45 -4.81
N ASP A 73 3.57 16.14 -4.76
CA ASP A 73 4.22 15.37 -5.82
C ASP A 73 3.17 14.71 -6.73
N GLU A 74 3.28 14.94 -8.04
CA GLU A 74 2.33 14.45 -9.04
C GLU A 74 2.26 12.92 -9.14
N ARG A 75 3.28 12.19 -8.68
CA ARG A 75 3.28 10.72 -8.61
C ARG A 75 2.20 10.20 -7.65
N TYR A 76 1.85 10.99 -6.64
CA TYR A 76 0.87 10.64 -5.63
C TYR A 76 -0.50 11.23 -5.94
N VAL A 77 -1.54 10.43 -5.75
CA VAL A 77 -2.92 10.85 -5.94
C VAL A 77 -3.78 10.47 -4.75
N PRO A 78 -4.85 11.23 -4.44
CA PRO A 78 -5.79 10.83 -3.40
C PRO A 78 -6.43 9.48 -3.74
N THR A 79 -6.36 8.50 -2.84
CA THR A 79 -6.96 7.18 -3.10
C THR A 79 -8.48 7.32 -3.24
N PRO A 80 -9.09 6.86 -4.35
CA PRO A 80 -10.53 6.97 -4.55
C PRO A 80 -11.32 6.34 -3.40
N TYR A 81 -12.32 7.07 -2.91
CA TYR A 81 -13.18 6.71 -1.75
C TYR A 81 -12.48 6.57 -0.39
N LEU A 82 -11.17 6.35 -0.36
CA LEU A 82 -10.38 6.16 0.87
C LEU A 82 -9.61 7.41 1.31
N HIS A 83 -9.45 8.41 0.44
CA HIS A 83 -8.68 9.64 0.74
C HIS A 83 -9.15 10.38 2.00
N GLN A 84 -10.47 10.38 2.26
CA GLN A 84 -11.06 10.95 3.48
C GLN A 84 -10.60 10.26 4.78
N HIS A 85 -9.98 9.08 4.67
CA HIS A 85 -9.42 8.32 5.78
C HIS A 85 -7.88 8.34 5.79
N GLY A 86 -7.25 9.27 5.06
CA GLY A 86 -5.80 9.43 5.03
C GLY A 86 -5.08 8.47 4.08
N TRP A 87 -5.78 7.91 3.09
CA TRP A 87 -5.13 7.07 2.08
C TRP A 87 -4.63 7.91 0.89
N VAL A 88 -3.44 7.56 0.44
CA VAL A 88 -2.77 8.09 -0.76
C VAL A 88 -2.34 6.92 -1.64
N THR A 89 -2.34 7.13 -2.95
CA THR A 89 -1.88 6.15 -3.94
C THR A 89 -0.65 6.68 -4.64
N LEU A 90 0.48 5.96 -4.54
CA LEU A 90 1.63 6.16 -5.41
C LEU A 90 1.38 5.45 -6.73
N ARG A 91 1.41 6.18 -7.84
CA ARG A 91 1.42 5.60 -9.19
C ARG A 91 2.82 5.04 -9.46
N LEU A 92 2.89 3.76 -9.81
CA LEU A 92 4.17 3.11 -10.08
C LEU A 92 4.59 3.40 -11.52
N GLU A 93 5.76 4.00 -11.66
CA GLU A 93 6.46 4.22 -12.92
C GLU A 93 7.83 3.52 -12.84
N GLU A 94 8.35 3.05 -13.97
CA GLU A 94 9.62 2.32 -14.02
C GLU A 94 10.79 3.30 -14.22
N PRO A 95 11.90 3.15 -13.48
CA PRO A 95 12.13 2.17 -12.42
C PRO A 95 11.40 2.55 -11.12
N VAL A 96 10.85 1.55 -10.42
CA VAL A 96 10.25 1.75 -9.09
C VAL A 96 11.35 1.86 -8.03
N ASP A 97 11.29 2.92 -7.23
CA ASP A 97 12.10 3.08 -6.03
C ASP A 97 11.47 2.26 -4.88
N TRP A 98 11.98 1.05 -4.67
CA TRP A 98 11.45 0.15 -3.65
C TRP A 98 11.83 0.56 -2.23
N ASP A 99 12.91 1.31 -2.05
CA ASP A 99 13.31 1.84 -0.74
C ASP A 99 12.28 2.90 -0.29
N GLU A 100 11.87 3.82 -1.19
CA GLU A 100 10.79 4.79 -0.94
C GLU A 100 9.46 4.08 -0.63
N VAL A 101 9.13 3.04 -1.39
CA VAL A 101 7.92 2.24 -1.16
C VAL A 101 7.95 1.56 0.21
N GLU A 102 9.07 0.96 0.60
CA GLU A 102 9.22 0.30 1.89
C GLU A 102 8.99 1.27 3.06
N GLU A 103 9.58 2.47 3.01
CA GLU A 103 9.39 3.50 4.03
C GLU A 103 7.90 3.86 4.21
N HIS A 104 7.19 4.07 3.10
CA HIS A 104 5.75 4.37 3.13
C HIS A 104 4.91 3.22 3.69
N LEU A 105 5.23 1.98 3.33
CA LEU A 105 4.51 0.80 3.81
C LEU A 105 4.75 0.57 5.29
N LEU A 106 5.97 0.80 5.77
CA LEU A 106 6.35 0.68 7.17
C LEU A 106 5.63 1.71 8.04
N ASP A 107 5.56 2.96 7.60
CA ASP A 107 4.82 4.01 8.30
C ASP A 107 3.32 3.76 8.30
N SER A 108 2.76 3.36 7.15
CA SER A 108 1.36 2.95 7.05
C SER A 108 1.05 1.77 7.98
N TYR A 109 1.94 0.78 8.06
CA TYR A 109 1.84 -0.34 8.99
C TYR A 109 1.86 0.15 10.43
N ARG A 110 2.78 1.03 10.82
CA ARG A 110 2.86 1.60 12.19
C ARG A 110 1.57 2.31 12.60
N LEU A 111 0.92 3.01 11.67
CA LEU A 111 -0.39 3.65 11.91
C LEU A 111 -1.52 2.65 12.18
N GLN A 112 -1.41 1.41 11.71
CA GLN A 112 -2.44 0.37 11.84
C GLN A 112 -2.13 -0.70 12.87
N ALA A 113 -0.85 -0.91 13.17
CA ALA A 113 -0.35 -1.95 14.04
C ALA A 113 -0.80 -1.77 15.50
N LEU A 114 -0.95 -2.90 16.19
CA LEU A 114 -1.21 -2.93 17.62
C LEU A 114 0.10 -2.84 18.39
N LYS A 115 0.05 -2.45 19.67
CA LYS A 115 1.27 -2.30 20.50
C LYS A 115 2.22 -3.51 20.49
N ARG A 116 1.67 -4.73 20.46
CA ARG A 116 2.49 -5.96 20.41
C ARG A 116 3.18 -6.17 19.06
N MET A 117 2.56 -5.71 17.98
CA MET A 117 3.09 -5.80 16.62
C MET A 117 4.24 -4.82 16.45
N LEU A 118 4.07 -3.57 16.95
CA LEU A 118 5.14 -2.58 16.99
C LEU A 118 6.33 -3.07 17.82
N ARG A 119 6.08 -3.67 18.98
CA ARG A 119 7.14 -4.25 19.79
C ARG A 119 7.91 -5.33 19.03
N ALA A 120 7.22 -6.23 18.33
CA ALA A 120 7.85 -7.28 17.54
C ALA A 120 8.55 -6.77 16.27
N LEU A 121 8.26 -5.54 15.83
CA LEU A 121 8.95 -4.88 14.72
C LEU A 121 10.30 -4.29 15.15
N ASP A 122 10.42 -3.91 16.42
CA ASP A 122 11.62 -3.30 17.00
C ASP A 122 12.55 -4.32 17.71
N ASP A 123 12.13 -5.58 17.84
CA ASP A 123 12.86 -6.70 18.47
C ASP A 123 13.78 -7.41 17.46
#